data_AF-A0A1Z5SJA7-F1
#
_entry.id   AF-A0A1Z5SJA7-F1
#
_cell.length_a   1.000
_cell.length_b   1.000
_cell.length_c   1.000
_cell.angle_alpha   90.00
_cell.angle_beta   90.00
_cell.angle_gamma   90.00
#
_symmetry.space_group_name_H-M   'P 1'
#
loop_
_entity.id
_entity.type
_entity.pdbx_description
1 polymer ?
#
loop_
_entity_poly.entity_id
_entity_poly.type
_entity_poly.pdbx_seq_one_letter_code
_entity_poly.pdbx_strand_id
1 'polypeptide(L)'
;MEPLIDFSYLNELSGGDSKYLYELLDIFLGTTPDGLVKLEQLITETDDWDATYKQAHFLKSSVGIVKIRDMHAQLMRIEDLGRKEQGKEEIKELMAKIKATFAEAHPILIAERDKHKKAAGVE
;
A
#
# COMPACT_ATOMS: atom_id res chain seq x y z
N MET A 1 -11.88 -17.38 2.87
CA MET A 1 -11.77 -15.93 3.09
C MET A 1 -10.34 -15.56 2.70
N GLU A 2 -10.14 -14.57 1.83
CA GLU A 2 -8.78 -14.19 1.40
C GLU A 2 -7.99 -13.63 2.58
N PRO A 3 -6.69 -13.97 2.71
CA PRO A 3 -5.84 -13.45 3.78
C PRO A 3 -5.68 -11.93 3.66
N LEU A 4 -5.36 -11.27 4.77
CA LEU A 4 -5.09 -9.82 4.76
C LEU A 4 -3.86 -9.48 3.91
N ILE A 5 -2.83 -10.33 3.95
CA ILE A 5 -1.59 -10.22 3.17
C ILE A 5 -1.24 -11.63 2.66
N ASP A 6 -0.86 -11.74 1.39
CA ASP A 6 -0.41 -13.00 0.80
C ASP A 6 1.11 -13.14 0.87
N PHE A 7 1.62 -13.64 1.99
CA PHE A 7 3.05 -13.91 2.16
C PHE A 7 3.54 -15.08 1.33
N SER A 8 2.66 -15.99 0.88
CA SER A 8 3.07 -17.08 0.00
C SER A 8 3.51 -16.55 -1.35
N TYR A 9 2.74 -15.62 -1.91
CA TYR A 9 3.12 -14.89 -3.11
C TYR A 9 4.43 -14.11 -2.94
N LEU A 10 4.62 -13.43 -1.81
CA LEU A 10 5.86 -12.68 -1.57
C LEU A 10 7.09 -13.57 -1.49
N ASN A 11 6.95 -14.75 -0.88
CA ASN A 11 8.02 -15.74 -0.81
C ASN A 11 8.31 -16.39 -2.17
N GLU A 12 7.29 -16.60 -3.02
CA GLU A 12 7.47 -17.04 -4.40
C GLU A 12 8.16 -15.96 -5.25
N LEU A 13 7.72 -14.69 -5.10
CA LEU A 13 8.30 -13.54 -5.78
C LEU A 13 9.77 -13.35 -5.42
N SER A 14 10.16 -13.61 -4.16
CA SER A 14 11.55 -13.57 -3.72
C SER A 14 12.37 -14.80 -4.11
N GLY A 15 11.75 -15.85 -4.67
CA GLY A 15 12.43 -17.13 -4.90
C GLY A 15 12.94 -17.78 -3.60
N GLY A 16 12.34 -17.46 -2.46
CA GLY A 16 12.79 -17.87 -1.14
C GLY A 16 14.02 -17.11 -0.61
N ASP A 17 14.49 -16.06 -1.29
CA ASP A 17 15.59 -15.22 -0.82
C ASP A 17 15.10 -14.29 0.30
N SER A 18 15.47 -14.61 1.54
CA SER A 18 15.14 -13.82 2.72
C SER A 18 15.70 -12.39 2.67
N LYS A 19 16.89 -12.18 2.11
CA LYS A 19 17.47 -10.84 2.01
C LYS A 19 16.65 -9.99 1.03
N TYR A 20 16.29 -10.55 -0.11
CA TYR A 20 15.44 -9.85 -1.08
C TYR A 20 14.05 -9.56 -0.49
N LEU A 21 13.45 -10.51 0.24
CA LEU A 21 12.17 -10.30 0.91
C LEU A 21 12.25 -9.18 1.96
N TYR A 22 13.35 -9.10 2.72
CA TYR A 22 13.61 -7.99 3.63
C TYR A 22 13.63 -6.66 2.87
N GLU A 23 14.46 -6.53 1.83
CA GLU A 23 14.63 -5.30 1.06
C GLU A 23 13.31 -4.84 0.43
N LEU A 24 12.52 -5.77 -0.12
CA LEU A 24 11.20 -5.49 -0.69
C LEU A 24 10.26 -4.90 0.36
N LEU A 25 10.12 -5.57 1.52
CA LEU A 25 9.25 -5.11 2.59
C LEU A 25 9.74 -3.81 3.21
N ASP A 26 11.06 -3.61 3.31
CA ASP A 26 11.65 -2.40 3.86
C ASP A 26 11.40 -1.18 2.96
N ILE A 27 11.58 -1.32 1.65
CA ILE A 27 11.24 -0.26 0.67
C ILE A 27 9.74 0.04 0.73
N PHE A 28 8.90 -0.99 0.79
CA PHE A 28 7.45 -0.82 0.88
C PHE A 28 7.05 -0.06 2.15
N LEU A 29 7.58 -0.45 3.30
CA LEU A 29 7.31 0.18 4.60
C LEU A 29 7.90 1.58 4.72
N GLY A 30 9.01 1.87 4.02
CA GLY A 30 9.64 3.18 4.00
C GLY A 30 8.94 4.21 3.10
N THR A 31 8.04 3.79 2.22
CA THR A 31 7.42 4.68 1.21
C THR A 31 5.89 4.73 1.26
N THR A 32 5.25 3.61 1.57
CA THR A 32 3.78 3.49 1.51
C THR A 32 3.06 4.29 2.60
N PRO A 33 3.50 4.31 3.87
CA PRO A 33 2.85 5.13 4.90
C PRO A 33 2.77 6.61 4.54
N ASP A 34 3.91 7.21 4.14
CA ASP A 34 3.98 8.61 3.74
C ASP A 34 3.14 8.88 2.48
N GLY A 35 3.15 7.92 1.55
CA GLY A 35 2.32 7.99 0.35
C GLY A 35 0.82 8.01 0.67
N LEU A 36 0.37 7.23 1.67
CA LEU A 36 -1.02 7.20 2.13
C LEU A 36 -1.42 8.48 2.85
N VAL A 37 -0.54 9.03 3.70
CA VAL A 37 -0.76 10.33 4.35
C VAL A 37 -0.92 11.43 3.30
N LYS A 38 -0.03 11.47 2.30
CA LYS A 38 -0.12 12.43 1.20
C LYS A 38 -1.41 12.28 0.40
N LEU A 39 -1.82 11.06 0.09
CA LEU A 39 -3.08 10.81 -0.63
C LEU A 39 -4.27 11.32 0.20
N GLU A 40 -4.30 11.05 1.50
CA GLU A 40 -5.36 11.54 2.39
C GLU A 40 -5.42 13.07 2.39
N GLN A 41 -4.29 13.75 2.56
CA GLN A 41 -4.22 15.22 2.53
C GLN A 41 -4.75 15.80 1.22
N LEU A 42 -4.36 15.24 0.08
CA LEU A 42 -4.87 15.66 -1.23
C LEU A 42 -6.41 15.54 -1.29
N ILE A 43 -6.96 14.45 -0.78
CA ILE A 43 -8.41 14.18 -0.78
C ILE A 43 -9.17 15.12 0.17
N THR A 44 -8.63 15.39 1.36
CA THR A 44 -9.36 16.10 2.43
C THR A 44 -9.12 17.61 2.43
N GLU A 45 -7.96 18.06 1.98
CA GLU A 45 -7.53 19.46 2.11
C GLU A 45 -7.52 20.19 0.77
N THR A 46 -7.66 19.48 -0.36
CA THR A 46 -7.60 20.08 -1.70
C THR A 46 -8.74 19.62 -2.60
N ASP A 47 -8.83 20.26 -3.77
CA ASP A 47 -9.58 19.82 -4.95
C ASP A 47 -8.62 19.46 -6.10
N ASP A 48 -7.36 19.11 -5.79
CA ASP A 48 -6.35 18.75 -6.79
C ASP A 48 -6.53 17.28 -7.24
N TRP A 49 -7.47 17.10 -8.17
CA TRP A 49 -7.79 15.82 -8.77
C TRP A 49 -6.60 15.17 -9.49
N ASP A 50 -5.75 15.99 -10.13
CA ASP A 50 -4.59 15.52 -10.87
C ASP A 50 -3.52 14.93 -9.93
N ALA A 51 -3.18 15.65 -8.86
CA ALA A 51 -2.31 15.14 -7.83
C ALA A 51 -2.91 13.90 -7.14
N THR A 52 -4.22 13.88 -6.90
CA THR A 52 -4.92 12.76 -6.25
C THR A 52 -4.79 11.47 -7.07
N TYR A 53 -5.13 11.48 -8.36
CA TYR A 53 -5.06 10.25 -9.16
C TYR A 53 -3.61 9.80 -9.38
N LYS A 54 -2.65 10.73 -9.53
CA LYS A 54 -1.22 10.40 -9.65
C LYS A 54 -0.70 9.72 -8.39
N GLN A 55 -1.07 10.24 -7.22
CA GLN A 55 -0.69 9.65 -5.94
C GLN A 55 -1.33 8.28 -5.74
N ALA A 56 -2.60 8.11 -6.10
CA ALA A 56 -3.27 6.81 -6.08
C ALA A 56 -2.62 5.79 -7.02
N HIS A 57 -2.24 6.21 -8.24
CA HIS A 57 -1.52 5.37 -9.21
C HIS A 57 -0.17 4.88 -8.67
N PHE A 58 0.60 5.79 -8.07
CA PHE A 58 1.90 5.46 -7.45
C PHE A 58 1.74 4.40 -6.35
N LEU A 59 0.81 4.62 -5.42
CA LEU A 59 0.51 3.67 -4.33
C LEU A 59 -0.01 2.34 -4.84
N LYS A 60 -0.85 2.34 -5.89
CA LYS A 60 -1.44 1.13 -6.48
C LYS A 60 -0.35 0.15 -6.91
N SER A 61 0.71 0.65 -7.57
CA SER A 61 1.84 -0.19 -7.99
C SER A 61 2.56 -0.84 -6.80
N SER A 62 2.82 -0.07 -5.74
CA SER A 62 3.47 -0.56 -4.51
C SER A 62 2.63 -1.64 -3.82
N VAL A 63 1.35 -1.35 -3.59
CA VAL A 63 0.43 -2.28 -2.90
C VAL A 63 0.12 -3.52 -3.75
N GLY A 64 0.17 -3.41 -5.08
CA GLY A 64 0.03 -4.55 -5.98
C GLY A 64 1.13 -5.62 -5.81
N ILE A 65 2.32 -5.23 -5.36
CA ILE A 65 3.42 -6.15 -5.05
C ILE A 65 3.19 -6.83 -3.70
N VAL A 66 2.81 -6.10 -2.66
CA VAL A 66 2.60 -6.70 -1.32
C VAL A 66 1.28 -7.44 -1.19
N LYS A 67 0.32 -7.17 -2.08
CA LYS A 67 -1.02 -7.78 -2.10
C LYS A 67 -1.75 -7.68 -0.76
N ILE A 68 -1.85 -6.45 -0.24
CA ILE A 68 -2.73 -6.18 0.89
C ILE A 68 -4.18 -6.17 0.39
N ARG A 69 -5.04 -6.96 1.05
CA ARG A 69 -6.42 -7.21 0.64
C ARG A 69 -7.18 -5.92 0.32
N ASP A 70 -7.91 -5.93 -0.79
CA ASP A 70 -8.75 -4.85 -1.33
C ASP A 70 -8.06 -3.53 -1.67
N MET A 71 -6.93 -3.19 -1.06
CA MET A 71 -6.27 -1.88 -1.22
C MET A 71 -5.90 -1.59 -2.68
N HIS A 72 -5.43 -2.59 -3.45
CA HIS A 72 -5.14 -2.39 -4.87
C HIS A 72 -6.38 -1.98 -5.68
N ALA A 73 -7.52 -2.66 -5.45
CA ALA A 73 -8.77 -2.34 -6.12
C ALA A 73 -9.32 -0.98 -5.69
N GLN A 74 -9.20 -0.65 -4.40
CA GLN A 74 -9.62 0.65 -3.86
C GLN A 74 -8.78 1.79 -4.43
N LEU A 75 -7.45 1.64 -4.50
CA LEU A 75 -6.55 2.62 -5.10
C LEU A 75 -6.80 2.79 -6.60
N MET A 76 -7.07 1.70 -7.33
CA MET A 76 -7.49 1.76 -8.73
C MET A 76 -8.77 2.56 -8.90
N ARG A 77 -9.74 2.40 -7.98
CA ARG A 77 -10.99 3.15 -8.02
C ARG A 77 -10.80 4.63 -7.71
N ILE A 78 -9.97 4.97 -6.71
CA ILE A 78 -9.59 6.37 -6.43
C ILE A 78 -8.90 6.99 -7.64
N GLU A 79 -7.99 6.27 -8.31
CA GLU A 79 -7.34 6.75 -9.53
C GLU A 79 -8.37 7.04 -10.64
N ASP A 80 -9.31 6.12 -10.91
CA ASP A 80 -10.35 6.31 -11.93
C ASP A 80 -11.26 7.51 -11.64
N LEU A 81 -11.72 7.63 -10.39
CA LEU A 81 -12.54 8.75 -9.95
C LEU A 81 -11.79 10.08 -10.02
N GLY A 82 -10.51 10.07 -9.63
CA GLY A 82 -9.63 11.23 -9.72
C GLY A 82 -9.43 11.70 -11.16
N ARG A 83 -9.20 10.78 -12.11
CA ARG A 83 -9.09 11.11 -13.54
C ARG A 83 -10.37 11.69 -14.14
N LYS A 84 -11.52 11.30 -13.60
CA LYS A 84 -12.85 11.76 -14.03
C LYS A 84 -13.32 13.00 -13.25
N GLU A 85 -12.54 13.46 -12.28
CA GLU A 85 -12.84 14.60 -11.41
C GLU A 85 -14.23 14.49 -10.75
N GLN A 86 -14.57 13.29 -10.26
CA GLN A 86 -15.90 13.01 -9.73
C GLN A 86 -15.86 12.11 -8.49
N GLY A 87 -17.00 12.03 -7.78
CA GLY A 87 -17.19 11.04 -6.72
C GLY A 87 -16.35 11.31 -5.48
N LYS A 88 -16.19 12.57 -5.06
CA LYS A 88 -15.37 12.97 -3.89
C LYS A 88 -15.72 12.19 -2.61
N GLU A 89 -17.00 11.97 -2.35
CA GLU A 89 -17.44 11.19 -1.18
C GLU A 89 -17.05 9.71 -1.28
N GLU A 90 -17.17 9.10 -2.47
CA GLU A 90 -16.70 7.72 -2.70
C GLU A 90 -15.19 7.62 -2.47
N ILE A 91 -14.41 8.60 -2.95
CA ILE A 91 -12.96 8.66 -2.71
C ILE A 91 -12.65 8.72 -1.21
N LYS A 92 -13.36 9.55 -0.43
CA LYS A 92 -13.17 9.64 1.03
C LYS A 92 -13.49 8.32 1.73
N GLU A 93 -14.59 7.66 1.34
CA GLU A 93 -14.96 6.35 1.89
C GLU A 93 -13.92 5.27 1.57
N LEU A 94 -13.41 5.25 0.34
CA LEU A 94 -12.34 4.35 -0.09
C LEU A 94 -11.06 4.62 0.70
N MET A 95 -10.69 5.89 0.88
CA MET A 95 -9.52 6.25 1.67
C MET A 95 -9.64 5.81 3.13
N ALA A 96 -10.81 5.97 3.75
CA ALA A 96 -11.06 5.48 5.11
C ALA A 96 -10.90 3.96 5.22
N LYS A 97 -11.41 3.20 4.24
CA LYS A 97 -11.24 1.74 4.16
C LYS A 97 -9.77 1.36 4.00
N ILE A 98 -9.04 2.02 3.10
CA ILE A 98 -7.60 1.81 2.90
C ILE A 98 -6.84 2.03 4.22
N LYS A 99 -7.14 3.11 4.96
CA LYS A 99 -6.50 3.40 6.25
C LYS A 99 -6.76 2.32 7.29
N ALA A 100 -8.01 1.86 7.40
CA ALA A 100 -8.36 0.79 8.33
C ALA A 100 -7.61 -0.50 8.00
N THR A 101 -7.65 -0.94 6.74
CA THR A 101 -6.93 -2.13 6.28
C THR A 101 -5.42 -2.01 6.49
N PHE A 102 -4.83 -0.85 6.16
CA PHE A 102 -3.40 -0.64 6.34
C PHE A 102 -3.00 -0.61 7.82
N ALA A 103 -3.82 -0.03 8.69
CA ALA A 103 -3.55 -0.03 10.14
C ALA A 103 -3.49 -1.44 10.72
N GLU A 104 -4.30 -2.38 10.21
CA GLU A 104 -4.23 -3.80 10.57
C GLU A 104 -2.99 -4.49 9.95
N ALA A 105 -2.69 -4.21 8.68
CA ALA A 105 -1.61 -4.85 7.94
C ALA A 105 -0.21 -4.38 8.36
N HIS A 106 -0.05 -3.10 8.71
CA HIS A 106 1.23 -2.46 8.98
C HIS A 106 2.06 -3.16 10.07
N PRO A 107 1.55 -3.44 11.29
CA PRO A 107 2.33 -4.15 12.30
C PRO A 107 2.70 -5.57 11.87
N ILE A 108 1.86 -6.24 11.07
CA ILE A 108 2.12 -7.59 10.56
C ILE A 108 3.28 -7.55 9.54
N LEU A 109 3.30 -6.56 8.65
CA LEU A 109 4.38 -6.36 7.68
C LEU A 109 5.71 -6.05 8.36
N ILE A 110 5.70 -5.21 9.41
CA ILE A 110 6.90 -4.95 10.21
C ILE A 110 7.41 -6.25 10.85
N ALA A 111 6.52 -7.01 11.49
CA ALA A 111 6.89 -8.27 12.12
C ALA A 111 7.42 -9.29 11.10
N GLU A 112 6.85 -9.34 9.90
CA GLU A 112 7.36 -10.21 8.83
C GLU A 112 8.73 -9.76 8.35
N ARG A 113 8.91 -8.48 8.00
CA ARG A 113 10.21 -7.93 7.59
C ARG A 113 11.29 -8.24 8.64
N ASP A 114 10.97 -8.04 9.91
CA ASP A 114 11.92 -8.19 11.01
C ASP A 114 12.44 -9.63 11.18
N LYS A 115 11.69 -10.65 10.74
CA LYS A 115 12.19 -12.04 10.69
C LYS A 115 13.38 -12.21 9.74
N HIS A 116 13.49 -11.35 8.73
CA HIS A 116 14.50 -11.44 7.68
C HIS A 116 15.68 -10.47 7.86
N LYS A 117 15.65 -9.60 8.90
CA LYS A 117 16.72 -8.63 9.23
C LYS A 117 18.12 -9.24 9.25
N LYS A 118 18.26 -10.38 9.95
CA LYS A 118 19.54 -11.09 10.08
C LYS A 118 20.07 -11.56 8.72
N ALA A 119 19.20 -12.01 7.81
CA ALA A 119 19.61 -12.41 6.47
C ALA A 119 20.06 -11.21 5.61
N ALA A 120 19.54 -10.02 5.89
CA ALA A 120 19.95 -8.78 5.26
C ALA A 120 21.20 -8.13 5.89
N GLY A 121 21.76 -8.71 6.97
CA GLY A 121 22.90 -8.14 7.69
C GLY A 121 22.54 -6.89 8.51
N VAL A 122 21.27 -6.72 8.85
CA VAL A 122 20.76 -5.66 9.72
C VAL A 122 20.57 -6.25 11.13
N GLU A 123 21.23 -5.66 12.14
CA GLU A 123 21.08 -5.99 13.56
C GLU A 123 20.03 -5.11 14.24
#